data_AF-A0A0M8SEF5-F1
#
_entry.id   AF-A0A0M8SEF5-F1
#
_cell.length_a   1.000
_cell.length_b   1.000
_cell.length_c   1.000
_cell.angle_alpha   90.00
_cell.angle_beta   90.00
_cell.angle_gamma   90.00
#
_symmetry.space_group_name_H-M   'P 1'
#
loop_
_entity.id
_entity.type
_entity.pdbx_description
1 polymer ?
#
loop_
_entity_poly.entity_id
_entity_poly.type
_entity_poly.pdbx_seq_one_letter_code
_entity_poly.pdbx_strand_id
1 'polypeptide(L)'
;MGEMGFRKPKLTADMVPVADWHSVEQFSISNMPRLNGREAERDMWALRTPRMIGKKPAYAPCAFLNTSAFVNGPQQLFEGRDCTRVPLTVEDGQEVDGQRHFRVLDTYDTPIGTIRKVPPKSRPFRHTWHIDQPDRPEIAGRNEWSGIDCGHRARHDHRHAGPGRTCLLDVGRPATRPR
;
A
#
# COMPACT_ATOMS: atom_id res chain seq x y z
N MET A 1 -42.76 29.81 -3.65
CA MET A 1 -41.31 30.01 -3.45
C MET A 1 -40.70 28.65 -3.17
N GLY A 2 -39.96 28.08 -4.13
CA GLY A 2 -39.31 26.78 -3.94
C GLY A 2 -37.99 26.96 -3.18
N GLU A 3 -37.80 26.21 -2.10
CA GLU A 3 -36.51 26.13 -1.41
C GLU A 3 -35.45 25.58 -2.38
N MET A 4 -34.49 26.43 -2.76
CA MET A 4 -33.25 25.98 -3.39
C MET A 4 -32.42 25.24 -2.33
N GLY A 5 -32.57 23.92 -2.27
CA GLY A 5 -31.75 23.07 -1.44
C GLY A 5 -30.27 23.18 -1.85
N PHE A 6 -29.46 23.85 -1.02
CA PHE A 6 -28.01 23.85 -1.16
C PHE A 6 -27.48 22.42 -0.98
N ARG A 7 -27.19 21.74 -2.09
CA ARG A 7 -26.44 20.48 -2.04
C ARG A 7 -25.04 20.79 -1.52
N LYS A 8 -24.67 20.17 -0.39
CA LYS A 8 -23.29 20.23 0.11
C LYS A 8 -22.37 19.68 -0.98
N PRO A 9 -21.23 20.34 -1.27
CA PRO A 9 -20.29 19.85 -2.26
C PRO A 9 -19.83 18.44 -1.90
N LYS A 10 -19.81 17.57 -2.91
CA LYS A 10 -19.29 16.20 -2.78
C LYS A 10 -17.80 16.29 -2.48
N LEU A 11 -17.35 15.51 -1.51
CA LEU A 11 -15.93 15.38 -1.18
C LEU A 11 -15.23 14.65 -2.33
N THR A 12 -14.40 15.36 -3.09
CA THR A 12 -13.62 14.79 -4.18
C THR A 12 -12.21 14.41 -3.71
N ALA A 13 -11.61 13.44 -4.39
CA ALA A 13 -10.27 12.96 -4.05
C ALA A 13 -9.18 14.04 -4.19
N ASP A 14 -9.39 15.03 -5.06
CA ASP A 14 -8.47 16.16 -5.28
C ASP A 14 -8.38 17.11 -4.07
N MET A 15 -9.36 17.04 -3.16
CA MET A 15 -9.34 17.85 -1.93
C MET A 15 -8.34 17.33 -0.88
N VAL A 16 -7.78 16.15 -1.09
CA VAL A 16 -6.82 15.53 -0.18
C VAL A 16 -5.43 15.61 -0.83
N PRO A 17 -4.52 16.47 -0.35
CA PRO A 17 -3.21 16.64 -0.96
C PRO A 17 -2.39 15.34 -0.86
N VAL A 18 -1.52 15.13 -1.84
CA VAL A 18 -0.56 14.04 -1.82
C VAL A 18 0.46 14.30 -0.71
N ALA A 19 0.63 13.33 0.18
CA ALA A 19 1.59 13.39 1.27
C ALA A 19 2.98 12.94 0.79
N ASP A 20 4.04 13.56 1.32
CA ASP A 20 5.40 13.07 1.11
C ASP A 20 5.57 11.67 1.70
N TRP A 21 5.98 10.74 0.84
CA TRP A 21 6.09 9.32 1.18
C TRP A 21 7.29 9.00 2.09
N HIS A 22 8.33 9.83 2.11
CA HIS A 22 9.52 9.63 2.96
C HIS A 22 9.21 9.74 4.46
N SER A 23 8.11 10.38 4.81
CA SER A 23 7.66 10.59 6.21
C SER A 23 6.56 9.62 6.64
N VAL A 24 6.30 8.57 5.85
CA VAL A 24 5.20 7.63 6.10
C VAL A 24 5.65 6.53 7.04
N GLU A 25 5.10 6.54 8.25
CA GLU A 25 5.28 5.48 9.24
C GLU A 25 4.08 4.51 9.27
N GLN A 26 2.90 4.99 8.89
CA GLN A 26 1.66 4.22 8.89
C GLN A 26 0.95 4.40 7.56
N PHE A 27 0.46 3.29 7.00
CA PHE A 27 -0.27 3.33 5.75
C PHE A 27 -1.37 2.27 5.65
N SER A 28 -2.25 2.48 4.68
CA SER A 28 -3.22 1.52 4.19
C SER A 28 -3.24 1.56 2.67
N ILE A 29 -3.53 0.43 2.03
CA ILE A 29 -3.71 0.35 0.58
C ILE A 29 -5.20 0.43 0.28
N SER A 30 -5.64 1.50 -0.40
CA SER A 30 -7.06 1.69 -0.70
C SER A 30 -7.30 2.64 -1.87
N ASN A 31 -8.41 2.45 -2.57
CA ASN A 31 -8.96 3.39 -3.54
C ASN A 31 -10.04 4.31 -2.93
N MET A 32 -10.24 4.28 -1.61
CA MET A 32 -11.24 5.11 -0.93
C MET A 32 -10.56 6.18 -0.09
N PRO A 33 -10.42 7.42 -0.63
CA PRO A 33 -10.03 8.54 0.22
C PRO A 33 -11.07 8.72 1.33
N ARG A 34 -10.57 9.04 2.52
CA ARG A 34 -11.41 9.43 3.65
C ARG A 34 -11.09 10.86 4.02
N LEU A 35 -12.12 11.69 4.12
CA LEU A 35 -12.02 13.02 4.70
C LEU A 35 -13.05 13.13 5.82
N ASN A 36 -12.60 13.49 7.03
CA ASN A 36 -13.46 13.69 8.19
C ASN A 36 -14.20 12.41 8.63
N GLY A 37 -13.56 11.25 8.45
CA GLY A 37 -14.19 9.95 8.71
C GLY A 37 -15.30 9.56 7.72
N ARG A 38 -15.56 10.37 6.68
CA ARG A 38 -16.49 10.05 5.61
C ARG A 38 -15.74 9.57 4.38
N GLU A 39 -16.33 8.61 3.69
CA GLU A 39 -15.83 8.14 2.41
C GLU A 39 -16.04 9.24 1.36
N ALA A 40 -14.97 9.57 0.66
CA ALA A 40 -15.02 10.39 -0.54
C ALA A 40 -15.26 9.51 -1.76
N GLU A 41 -15.38 10.14 -2.93
CA GLU A 41 -15.45 9.42 -4.19
C GLU A 41 -14.25 8.48 -4.39
N ARG A 42 -14.49 7.28 -4.93
CA ARG A 42 -13.44 6.32 -5.25
C ARG A 42 -12.42 6.99 -6.17
N ASP A 43 -11.16 6.81 -5.83
CA ASP A 43 -9.99 7.36 -6.50
C ASP A 43 -9.14 6.22 -7.06
N MET A 44 -7.97 6.52 -7.57
CA MET A 44 -6.95 5.50 -7.85
C MET A 44 -6.53 4.77 -6.56
N TRP A 45 -6.15 3.50 -6.73
CA TRP A 45 -5.51 2.74 -5.66
C TRP A 45 -4.21 3.41 -5.25
N ALA A 46 -4.03 3.61 -3.95
CA ALA A 46 -2.87 4.29 -3.40
C ALA A 46 -2.46 3.67 -2.08
N LEU A 47 -1.16 3.75 -1.76
CA LEU A 47 -0.72 3.81 -0.38
C LEU A 47 -1.21 5.14 0.19
N ARG A 48 -1.98 5.05 1.28
CA ARG A 48 -2.59 6.18 1.95
C ARG A 48 -2.13 6.22 3.39
N THR A 49 -1.77 7.40 3.87
CA THR A 49 -1.28 7.61 5.22
C THR A 49 -2.25 8.52 5.99
N PRO A 50 -2.49 8.28 7.29
CA PRO A 50 -3.31 9.17 8.09
C PRO A 50 -2.65 10.56 8.20
N ARG A 51 -3.40 11.61 7.86
CA ARG A 51 -2.97 13.02 7.96
C ARG A 51 -4.08 13.88 8.54
N MET A 52 -3.69 15.00 9.13
CA MET A 52 -4.62 16.04 9.54
C MET A 52 -4.74 17.07 8.42
N ILE A 53 -5.96 17.30 7.93
CA ILE A 53 -6.28 18.39 6.99
C ILE A 53 -7.14 19.40 7.76
N GLY A 54 -6.52 20.51 8.12
CA GLY A 54 -7.07 21.41 9.14
C GLY A 54 -7.26 20.67 10.47
N LYS A 55 -8.48 20.68 11.01
CA LYS A 55 -8.82 20.02 12.30
C LYS A 55 -9.36 18.61 12.15
N LYS A 56 -9.27 18.00 10.97
CA LYS A 56 -9.99 16.76 10.68
C LYS A 56 -9.06 15.70 10.08
N PRO A 57 -9.23 14.42 10.48
CA PRO A 57 -8.41 13.33 9.98
C PRO A 57 -8.78 12.98 8.54
N ALA A 58 -7.77 12.63 7.76
CA ALA A 58 -7.86 12.22 6.38
C ALA A 58 -6.89 11.07 6.09
N TYR A 59 -7.18 10.28 5.06
CA TYR A 59 -6.23 9.31 4.51
C TYR A 59 -5.68 9.83 3.19
N ALA A 60 -4.56 10.54 3.28
CA ALA A 60 -3.90 11.17 2.16
C ALA A 60 -3.15 10.15 1.33
N PRO A 61 -3.29 10.16 -0.02
CA PRO A 61 -2.42 9.34 -0.86
C PRO A 61 -0.98 9.81 -0.69
N CYS A 62 -0.02 8.90 -0.60
CA CYS A 62 1.41 9.22 -0.64
C CYS A 62 2.12 8.57 -1.83
N ALA A 63 1.56 7.48 -2.34
CA ALA A 63 2.03 6.85 -3.56
C ALA A 63 0.90 6.04 -4.20
N PHE A 64 0.91 5.91 -5.53
CA PHE A 64 -0.18 5.36 -6.32
C PHE A 64 0.19 4.02 -6.93
N LEU A 65 -0.79 3.14 -7.06
CA LEU A 65 -0.65 1.79 -7.59
C LEU A 65 -1.34 1.75 -8.96
N ASN A 66 -0.60 1.39 -10.00
CA ASN A 66 -1.21 1.16 -11.30
C ASN A 66 -1.84 -0.23 -11.33
N THR A 67 -3.14 -0.31 -11.03
CA THR A 67 -3.80 -1.61 -10.93
C THR A 67 -3.96 -2.38 -12.23
N SER A 68 -3.91 -1.70 -13.38
CA SER A 68 -4.01 -2.39 -14.67
C SER A 68 -2.77 -3.25 -14.97
N ALA A 69 -1.64 -2.96 -14.33
CA ALA A 69 -0.40 -3.72 -14.47
C ALA A 69 -0.34 -5.00 -13.62
N PHE A 70 -1.22 -5.17 -12.61
CA PHE A 70 -1.17 -6.32 -11.69
C PHE A 70 -1.40 -7.68 -12.34
N VAL A 71 -1.94 -7.72 -13.57
CA VAL A 71 -2.37 -8.98 -14.17
C VAL A 71 -1.19 -9.77 -14.73
N ASN A 72 -0.14 -9.13 -15.27
CA ASN A 72 0.99 -9.82 -15.91
C ASN A 72 2.31 -9.01 -15.97
N GLY A 73 2.59 -8.16 -14.97
CA GLY A 73 3.80 -7.33 -15.00
C GLY A 73 4.31 -6.94 -13.61
N PRO A 74 5.49 -6.30 -13.57
CA PRO A 74 6.09 -5.86 -12.33
C PRO A 74 5.14 -4.91 -11.61
N GLN A 75 5.09 -5.02 -10.28
CA GLN A 75 4.26 -4.16 -9.47
C GLN A 75 5.01 -2.85 -9.24
N GLN A 76 4.45 -1.75 -9.73
CA GLN A 76 5.06 -0.44 -9.63
C GLN A 76 4.28 0.47 -8.70
N LEU A 77 5.03 1.23 -7.92
CA LEU A 77 4.52 2.31 -7.10
C LEU A 77 4.89 3.63 -7.76
N PHE A 78 3.98 4.60 -7.77
CA PHE A 78 4.14 5.90 -8.44
C PHE A 78 4.04 7.06 -7.44
N GLU A 79 4.83 8.13 -7.62
CA GLU A 79 4.72 9.33 -6.77
C GLU A 79 3.46 10.16 -7.07
N GLY A 80 3.04 10.17 -8.34
CA GLY A 80 1.96 11.01 -8.85
C GLY A 80 0.80 10.22 -9.45
N ARG A 81 -0.34 10.89 -9.61
CA ARG A 81 -1.55 10.31 -10.22
C ARG A 81 -1.41 10.02 -11.72
N ASP A 82 -0.49 10.72 -12.35
CA ASP A 82 -0.12 10.59 -13.75
C ASP A 82 0.74 9.35 -14.02
N CYS A 83 1.18 8.64 -12.97
CA CYS A 83 2.02 7.45 -13.08
C CYS A 83 3.32 7.66 -13.87
N THR A 84 3.94 8.84 -13.74
CA THR A 84 5.14 9.20 -14.52
C THR A 84 6.46 8.89 -13.82
N ARG A 85 6.48 8.95 -12.48
CA ARG A 85 7.68 8.71 -11.67
C ARG A 85 7.49 7.47 -10.80
N VAL A 86 8.32 6.46 -11.02
CA VAL A 86 8.29 5.15 -10.34
C VAL A 86 9.31 5.15 -9.19
N PRO A 87 8.93 5.49 -7.94
CA PRO A 87 9.79 5.39 -6.78
C PRO A 87 10.28 3.96 -6.50
N LEU A 88 9.49 2.95 -6.88
CA LEU A 88 9.77 1.56 -6.52
C LEU A 88 9.12 0.59 -7.50
N THR A 89 9.92 -0.38 -7.96
CA THR A 89 9.48 -1.51 -8.78
C THR A 89 9.69 -2.82 -8.01
N VAL A 90 8.67 -3.67 -7.98
CA VAL A 90 8.80 -5.06 -7.51
C VAL A 90 8.75 -5.95 -8.75
N GLU A 91 9.87 -6.62 -9.04
CA GLU A 91 9.97 -7.56 -10.15
C GLU A 91 9.12 -8.82 -9.90
N ASP A 92 8.85 -9.56 -10.97
CA ASP A 92 8.17 -10.84 -10.88
C ASP A 92 8.95 -11.82 -10.00
N GLY A 93 8.21 -12.55 -9.16
CA GLY A 93 8.82 -13.47 -8.21
C GLY A 93 9.49 -14.66 -8.89
N GLN A 94 10.79 -14.81 -8.68
CA GLN A 94 11.60 -15.95 -9.13
C GLN A 94 11.63 -17.06 -8.08
N GLU A 95 11.73 -18.32 -8.50
CA GLU A 95 11.88 -19.43 -7.57
C GLU A 95 13.36 -19.74 -7.32
N VAL A 96 13.78 -19.69 -6.06
CA VAL A 96 15.14 -19.98 -5.60
C VAL A 96 15.03 -20.89 -4.38
N ASP A 97 15.62 -22.09 -4.43
CA ASP A 97 15.59 -23.09 -3.35
C ASP A 97 14.18 -23.39 -2.80
N GLY A 98 13.18 -23.43 -3.69
CA GLY A 98 11.77 -23.66 -3.34
C GLY A 98 11.09 -22.48 -2.61
N GLN A 99 11.70 -21.30 -2.62
CA GLN A 99 11.14 -20.05 -2.11
C GLN A 99 10.90 -19.08 -3.25
N ARG A 100 9.85 -18.27 -3.16
CA ARG A 100 9.58 -17.21 -4.14
C ARG A 100 10.22 -15.89 -3.70
N HIS A 101 11.12 -15.37 -4.51
CA HIS A 101 11.94 -14.17 -4.28
C HIS A 101 11.50 -13.07 -5.22
N PHE A 102 11.13 -11.92 -4.68
CA PHE A 102 10.76 -10.72 -5.43
C PHE A 102 11.84 -9.67 -5.22
N ARG A 103 12.52 -9.27 -6.28
CA ARG A 103 13.52 -8.20 -6.21
C ARG A 103 12.80 -6.85 -6.17
N VAL A 104 13.31 -5.97 -5.32
CA VAL A 104 12.80 -4.61 -5.17
C VAL A 104 13.85 -3.66 -5.71
N LEU A 105 13.47 -2.83 -6.67
CA LEU A 105 14.32 -1.86 -7.34
C LEU A 105 13.88 -0.43 -6.99
N ASP A 106 14.85 0.48 -6.97
CA ASP A 106 14.60 1.92 -6.86
C ASP A 106 14.27 2.58 -8.22
N THR A 107 14.25 3.91 -8.24
CA THR A 107 14.01 4.74 -9.43
C THR A 107 15.04 4.58 -10.54
N TYR A 108 16.20 3.99 -10.25
CA TYR A 108 17.33 3.82 -11.17
C TYR A 108 17.53 2.34 -11.52
N ASP A 109 16.52 1.50 -11.31
CA ASP A 109 16.57 0.04 -11.46
C ASP A 109 17.67 -0.61 -10.60
N THR A 110 18.11 0.05 -9.54
CA THR A 110 19.12 -0.47 -8.62
C THR A 110 18.45 -1.32 -7.55
N PRO A 111 18.92 -2.55 -7.29
CA PRO A 111 18.33 -3.41 -6.27
C PRO A 111 18.52 -2.82 -4.87
N ILE A 112 17.41 -2.61 -4.15
CA ILE A 112 17.40 -2.09 -2.78
C ILE A 112 16.95 -3.14 -1.75
N GLY A 113 16.56 -4.33 -2.21
CA GLY A 113 16.20 -5.43 -1.33
C GLY A 113 15.54 -6.60 -2.05
N THR A 114 15.23 -7.64 -1.28
CA THR A 114 14.49 -8.82 -1.76
C THR A 114 13.40 -9.18 -0.76
N ILE A 115 12.18 -9.42 -1.26
CA ILE A 115 11.08 -9.96 -0.49
C ILE A 115 11.02 -11.47 -0.77
N ARG A 116 11.07 -12.29 0.28
CA ARG A 116 10.96 -13.75 0.17
C ARG A 116 9.66 -14.23 0.80
N LYS A 117 8.91 -15.05 0.07
CA LYS A 117 7.78 -15.80 0.62
C LYS A 117 8.27 -17.18 1.04
N VAL A 118 8.35 -17.39 2.35
CA VAL A 118 8.76 -18.67 2.94
C VAL A 118 7.53 -19.56 3.10
N PRO A 119 7.47 -20.72 2.42
CA PRO A 119 6.37 -21.65 2.61
C PRO A 119 6.40 -22.21 4.04
N PRO A 120 5.23 -22.46 4.66
CA PRO A 120 5.18 -23.06 5.98
C PRO A 120 5.80 -24.47 5.98
N LYS A 121 6.85 -24.68 6.77
CA LYS A 121 7.50 -26.01 6.90
C LYS A 121 6.70 -27.03 7.72
N SER A 122 5.87 -26.60 8.67
CA SER A 122 5.22 -27.50 9.64
C SER A 122 3.81 -27.12 10.11
N ARG A 123 3.34 -25.90 9.80
CA ARG A 123 2.00 -25.44 10.19
C ARG A 123 1.23 -24.99 8.96
N PRO A 124 0.15 -25.66 8.58
CA PRO A 124 -0.65 -25.17 7.47
C PRO A 124 -1.14 -23.76 7.81
N PHE A 125 -1.17 -22.88 6.81
CA PHE A 125 -1.74 -21.52 6.87
C PHE A 125 -0.91 -20.39 7.52
N ARG A 126 0.37 -20.59 7.85
CA ARG A 126 1.26 -19.47 8.27
C ARG A 126 2.40 -19.26 7.28
N HIS A 127 2.10 -18.56 6.19
CA HIS A 127 3.16 -17.98 5.37
C HIS A 127 3.93 -16.96 6.21
N THR A 128 5.25 -17.03 6.12
CA THR A 128 6.15 -16.02 6.68
C THR A 128 6.78 -15.30 5.50
N TRP A 129 6.85 -13.99 5.58
CA TRP A 129 7.59 -13.20 4.61
C TRP A 129 8.84 -12.63 5.27
N HIS A 130 9.91 -12.53 4.49
CA HIS A 130 11.19 -11.98 4.90
C HIS A 130 11.56 -10.88 3.93
N ILE A 131 12.10 -9.77 4.42
CA ILE A 131 12.59 -8.66 3.61
C ILE A 131 14.07 -8.51 3.93
N ASP A 132 14.90 -8.86 2.95
CA ASP A 132 16.33 -8.63 2.99
C ASP A 132 16.60 -7.22 2.47
N GLN A 133 17.35 -6.46 3.26
CA GLN A 133 17.77 -5.10 2.95
C GLN A 133 19.30 -5.05 2.98
N PRO A 134 19.97 -4.46 1.99
CA PRO A 134 21.40 -4.20 2.06
C PRO A 134 21.73 -3.39 3.32
N ASP A 135 22.76 -3.81 4.05
CA ASP A 135 23.29 -3.13 5.23
C ASP A 135 22.31 -2.92 6.40
N ARG A 136 21.16 -3.60 6.39
CA ARG A 136 20.16 -3.52 7.45
C ARG A 136 19.73 -4.91 7.91
N PRO A 137 19.29 -5.04 9.18
CA PRO A 137 18.71 -6.29 9.64
C PRO A 137 17.52 -6.73 8.76
N GLU A 138 17.42 -8.04 8.57
CA GLU A 138 16.26 -8.66 7.94
C GLU A 138 14.99 -8.28 8.70
N ILE A 139 13.92 -7.96 7.96
CA ILE A 139 12.58 -7.78 8.53
C ILE A 139 11.78 -9.05 8.24
N ALA A 140 11.39 -9.77 9.29
CA ALA A 140 10.52 -10.94 9.17
C ALA A 140 9.11 -10.61 9.65
N GLY A 141 8.10 -10.91 8.84
CA GLY A 141 6.71 -10.75 9.19
C GLY A 141 5.99 -12.08 9.30
N ARG A 142 5.24 -12.21 10.40
CA ARG A 142 4.37 -13.35 10.66
C ARG A 142 2.96 -12.92 10.25
N ASN A 143 2.44 -13.50 9.18
CA ASN A 143 1.05 -13.48 8.66
C ASN A 143 1.10 -13.45 7.13
N GLU A 144 0.02 -13.91 6.51
CA GLU A 144 -0.19 -13.66 5.09
C GLU A 144 -0.17 -12.15 4.83
N TRP A 145 0.67 -11.71 3.90
CA TRP A 145 0.62 -10.33 3.39
C TRP A 145 -0.82 -10.14 2.92
N SER A 146 -1.54 -9.16 3.48
CA SER A 146 -2.99 -9.05 3.33
C SER A 146 -3.38 -9.27 1.88
N GLY A 147 -3.97 -10.43 1.59
CA GLY A 147 -4.23 -10.88 0.23
C GLY A 147 -5.09 -9.85 -0.48
N ILE A 148 -4.49 -9.06 -1.36
CA ILE A 148 -5.11 -8.85 -2.65
C ILE A 148 -4.72 -10.09 -3.44
N ASP A 149 -5.50 -11.15 -3.29
CA ASP A 149 -5.46 -12.29 -4.21
C ASP A 149 -5.76 -11.73 -5.60
N CYS A 150 -4.70 -11.42 -6.36
CA CYS A 150 -4.74 -10.96 -7.74
C CYS A 150 -5.12 -12.10 -8.73
N GLY A 151 -5.92 -13.08 -8.28
CA GLY A 151 -6.26 -14.25 -9.07
C GLY A 151 -7.61 -14.92 -8.79
N HIS A 152 -8.45 -14.41 -7.88
CA HIS A 152 -9.77 -15.03 -7.66
C HIS A 152 -10.92 -14.18 -8.21
N ARG A 153 -11.69 -14.78 -9.14
CA ARG A 153 -13.01 -14.35 -9.59
C ARG A 153 -13.91 -14.04 -8.39
N ALA A 154 -13.94 -12.78 -7.94
CA ALA A 154 -14.98 -12.30 -7.05
C ALA A 154 -16.21 -11.95 -7.89
N ARG A 155 -17.01 -12.99 -8.21
CA ARG A 155 -18.44 -12.78 -8.46
C ARG A 155 -19.04 -12.25 -7.15
N HIS A 156 -19.79 -11.16 -7.25
CA HIS A 156 -20.86 -10.72 -6.36
C HIS A 156 -20.86 -11.30 -4.94
N ASP A 157 -20.44 -10.51 -3.96
CA ASP A 157 -21.35 -10.17 -2.86
C ASP A 157 -20.99 -8.81 -2.25
N HIS A 158 -21.89 -7.83 -2.43
CA HIS A 158 -21.82 -6.51 -1.84
C HIS A 158 -22.78 -6.51 -0.65
N ARG A 159 -22.33 -7.06 0.48
CA ARG A 159 -22.90 -6.82 1.82
C ARG A 159 -21.95 -7.45 2.86
N HIS A 160 -21.46 -6.64 3.81
CA HIS A 160 -20.65 -7.01 4.98
C HIS A 160 -19.11 -7.02 4.90
N ALA A 161 -18.48 -5.98 4.32
CA ALA A 161 -17.07 -5.68 4.62
C ALA A 161 -16.95 -4.41 5.50
N GLY A 162 -16.69 -4.59 6.80
CA GLY A 162 -16.28 -3.52 7.73
C GLY A 162 -14.86 -2.98 7.44
N PRO A 163 -14.42 -1.91 8.13
CA PRO A 163 -13.51 -0.91 7.57
C PRO A 163 -12.04 -1.35 7.54
N GLY A 164 -11.39 -1.08 6.40
CA GLY A 164 -9.95 -0.86 6.21
C GLY A 164 -8.99 -1.69 7.07
N ARG A 165 -8.43 -2.75 6.51
CA ARG A 165 -7.25 -3.43 7.09
C ARG A 165 -6.08 -2.44 7.10
N THR A 166 -5.81 -1.87 8.27
CA THR A 166 -4.62 -1.05 8.50
C THR A 166 -3.45 -2.01 8.66
N CYS A 167 -2.49 -1.96 7.75
CA CYS A 167 -1.25 -2.72 7.86
C CYS A 167 -0.28 -1.85 8.65
N LEU A 168 -0.15 -2.10 9.95
CA LEU A 168 0.93 -1.51 10.73
C LEU A 168 2.18 -2.35 10.44
N LEU A 169 3.08 -1.85 9.60
CA LEU A 169 4.44 -2.36 9.57
C LEU A 169 5.15 -1.76 10.78
N ASP A 170 5.30 -2.53 11.84
CA ASP A 170 6.19 -2.17 12.96
C ASP A 170 7.64 -2.37 12.49
N VAL A 171 8.15 -1.40 11.73
CA VAL A 171 9.57 -1.25 11.43
C VAL A 171 10.20 -0.69 12.69
N GLY A 172 10.71 -1.56 13.55
CA GLY A 172 11.38 -1.18 14.79
C GLY A 172 12.35 -0.02 14.56
N ARG A 173 12.20 1.04 15.36
CA ARG A 173 13.01 2.28 15.26
C ARG A 173 14.50 1.93 15.10
N PRO A 174 15.22 2.52 14.13
CA PRO A 174 16.67 2.39 14.09
C PRO A 174 17.23 2.98 15.39
N ALA A 175 18.07 2.21 16.08
CA ALA A 175 18.80 2.69 17.25
C ALA A 175 19.61 3.92 16.82
N THR A 176 19.25 5.10 17.32
CA THR A 176 20.04 6.32 17.15
C THR A 176 21.38 6.11 17.82
N ARG A 177 22.45 5.92 17.03
CA ARG A 177 23.81 5.97 17.57
C ARG A 177 24.10 7.42 18.00
N PRO A 178 24.57 7.65 19.24
CA PRO A 178 25.14 8.94 19.59
C PRO A 178 26.42 9.15 18.77
N ARG A 179 26.64 10.41 18.35
CA ARG A 179 27.90 10.88 17.77
C ARG A 179 29.00 10.93 18.82
#